data_AF-A0A960MZA9-F1
#
_entry.id   AF-A0A960MZA9-F1
#
_cell.length_a   1.000
_cell.length_b   1.000
_cell.length_c   1.000
_cell.angle_alpha   90.00
_cell.angle_beta   90.00
_cell.angle_gamma   90.00
#
_symmetry.space_group_name_H-M   'P 1'
#
loop_
_entity.id
_entity.type
_entity.pdbx_description
1 polymer ?
#
loop_
_entity_poly.entity_id
_entity_poly.type
_entity_poly.pdbx_seq_one_letter_code
_entity_poly.pdbx_strand_id
1 'polypeptide(L)'
;MSEDPSQAPSSAPVTEEELSSLLAFRRQKLDRLRELGVDPFGGTFETTHEPGALRADFAEGLQVKVAGRITALRDMGKTNFIDL
;
A
#
# COMPACT_ATOMS: atom_id res chain seq x y z
N MET A 1 0.35 37.56 15.19
CA MET A 1 -0.34 36.82 14.12
C MET A 1 0.74 36.36 13.16
N SER A 2 1.61 35.47 13.66
CA SER A 2 1.50 34.02 13.55
C SER A 2 1.80 33.59 12.12
N GLU A 3 3.09 33.48 11.85
CA GLU A 3 3.66 32.90 10.64
C GLU A 3 3.18 31.46 10.48
N ASP A 4 2.74 31.11 9.27
CA ASP A 4 2.62 29.73 8.81
C ASP A 4 4.03 29.10 8.72
N PRO A 5 4.17 27.80 9.02
CA PRO A 5 4.43 26.93 7.89
C PRO A 5 3.78 25.54 8.06
N SER A 6 2.70 25.31 7.32
CA SER A 6 2.31 23.96 6.88
C SER A 6 3.48 23.30 6.14
N GLN A 7 4.22 22.46 6.86
CA GLN A 7 5.31 21.65 6.36
C GLN A 7 4.75 20.60 5.39
N ALA A 8 4.79 20.89 4.09
CA ALA A 8 4.64 19.89 3.04
C ALA A 8 5.76 18.83 3.20
N PRO A 9 5.48 17.53 2.97
CA PRO A 9 6.51 16.51 3.08
C PRO A 9 7.63 16.79 2.07
N SER A 10 8.84 16.93 2.60
CA SER A 10 10.09 17.15 1.89
C SER A 10 10.28 16.14 0.76
N SER A 11 10.23 16.60 -0.48
CA SER A 11 10.71 15.86 -1.66
C SER A 11 12.23 15.94 -1.70
N ALA A 12 12.91 15.16 -0.86
CA ALA A 12 14.34 14.93 -1.03
C ALA A 12 14.57 14.26 -2.40
N PRO A 13 15.61 14.65 -3.16
CA PRO A 13 15.95 13.96 -4.40
C PRO A 13 16.39 12.54 -4.04
N VAL A 14 15.57 11.54 -4.37
CA VAL A 14 15.94 10.13 -4.26
C VAL A 14 17.12 9.91 -5.20
N THR A 15 18.23 9.43 -4.68
CA THR A 15 19.45 9.22 -5.47
C THR A 15 19.26 8.02 -6.40
N GLU A 16 19.96 8.02 -7.54
CA GLU A 16 19.93 6.92 -8.53
C GLU A 16 20.29 5.56 -7.89
N GLU A 17 21.20 5.59 -6.91
CA GLU A 17 21.67 4.43 -6.15
C GLU A 17 20.59 3.86 -5.21
N GLU A 18 19.82 4.73 -4.54
CA GLU A 18 18.69 4.34 -3.70
C GLU A 18 17.55 3.73 -4.54
N LEU A 19 17.26 4.30 -5.72
CA LEU A 19 16.28 3.76 -6.66
C LEU A 19 16.69 2.36 -7.12
N SER A 20 17.95 2.19 -7.51
CA SER A 20 18.49 0.89 -7.94
C SER A 20 18.39 -0.16 -6.84
N SER A 21 18.77 0.20 -5.61
CA SER A 21 18.69 -0.68 -4.44
C SER A 21 17.25 -1.08 -4.11
N LEU A 22 16.32 -0.13 -4.20
CA LEU A 22 14.90 -0.37 -3.94
C LEU A 22 14.27 -1.27 -5.02
N LEU A 23 14.64 -1.08 -6.28
CA LEU A 23 14.23 -1.96 -7.38
C LEU A 23 14.79 -3.38 -7.23
N ALA A 24 16.06 -3.52 -6.82
CA ALA A 24 16.67 -4.82 -6.55
C ALA A 24 15.93 -5.57 -5.43
N PHE A 25 15.59 -4.88 -4.34
CA PHE A 25 14.82 -5.46 -3.24
C PHE A 25 13.41 -5.90 -3.67
N ARG A 26 12.73 -5.12 -4.52
CA ARG A 26 11.43 -5.50 -5.08
C ARG A 26 11.52 -6.76 -5.94
N ARG A 27 12.57 -6.91 -6.74
CA ARG A 27 12.81 -8.13 -7.54
C ARG A 27 13.05 -9.34 -6.64
N GLN A 28 13.88 -9.22 -5.62
CA GLN A 28 14.11 -10.30 -4.66
C GLN A 28 12.80 -10.77 -3.99
N LYS A 29 11.91 -9.83 -3.63
CA LYS A 29 10.58 -10.17 -3.11
C LYS A 29 9.71 -10.90 -4.14
N LEU A 30 9.73 -10.46 -5.40
CA LEU A 30 9.01 -11.14 -6.48
C LEU A 30 9.49 -12.57 -6.68
N ASP A 31 10.81 -12.79 -6.66
CA ASP A 31 11.38 -14.13 -6.83
C ASP A 31 11.03 -15.02 -5.63
N ARG A 32 11.07 -14.49 -4.40
CA ARG A 32 10.63 -15.22 -3.20
C ARG A 32 9.14 -15.59 -3.25
N LEU A 33 8.27 -14.73 -3.79
CA LEU A 33 6.85 -15.06 -3.96
C LEU A 33 6.66 -16.21 -4.96
N ARG A 34 7.42 -16.21 -6.06
CA ARG A 34 7.42 -17.30 -7.03
C ARG A 34 7.92 -18.61 -6.44
N GLU A 35 8.98 -18.59 -5.63
CA GLU A 35 9.49 -19.76 -4.91
C GLU A 35 8.46 -20.35 -3.93
N LEU A 36 7.64 -19.50 -3.31
CA LEU A 36 6.53 -19.92 -2.45
C LEU A 36 5.31 -20.45 -3.25
N GLY A 37 5.38 -20.47 -4.59
CA GLY A 37 4.29 -20.91 -5.45
C GLY A 37 3.12 -19.93 -5.53
N VAL A 38 3.31 -18.69 -5.08
CA VAL A 38 2.31 -17.62 -5.14
C VAL A 38 2.58 -16.78 -6.39
N ASP A 39 1.62 -16.73 -7.31
CA ASP A 39 1.73 -15.86 -8.49
C ASP A 39 1.61 -14.39 -8.08
N PRO A 40 2.67 -13.57 -8.21
CA PRO A 40 2.64 -12.16 -7.83
C PRO A 40 1.71 -11.31 -8.71
N PHE A 41 1.35 -11.79 -9.91
CA PHE A 41 0.40 -11.15 -10.81
C PHE A 41 -0.85 -12.02 -10.99
N GLY A 42 -1.32 -12.60 -9.88
CA GLY A 42 -2.51 -13.44 -9.87
C GLY A 42 -3.71 -12.82 -10.61
N GLY A 43 -4.66 -13.69 -10.96
CA GLY A 43 -5.85 -13.29 -11.71
C GLY A 43 -6.73 -12.24 -11.00
N THR A 44 -7.82 -11.87 -11.66
CA THR A 44 -8.82 -10.95 -11.11
C THR A 44 -9.32 -11.43 -9.74
N PHE A 45 -9.08 -10.62 -8.72
CA PHE A 45 -9.62 -10.84 -7.39
C PHE A 45 -11.07 -10.37 -7.33
N GLU A 46 -11.98 -11.20 -6.81
CA GLU A 46 -13.39 -10.82 -6.65
C GLU A 46 -13.54 -9.81 -5.52
N THR A 47 -13.72 -8.54 -5.88
CA THR A 47 -14.05 -7.46 -4.94
C THR A 47 -15.55 -7.31 -4.81
N THR A 48 -16.04 -7.17 -3.58
CA THR A 48 -17.46 -6.95 -3.31
C THR A 48 -17.82 -5.46 -3.39
N HIS A 49 -16.91 -4.59 -2.96
CA HIS A 49 -17.14 -3.14 -2.92
C HIS A 49 -15.89 -2.38 -3.37
N GLU A 50 -16.10 -1.23 -4.00
CA GLU A 50 -15.03 -0.26 -4.24
C GLU A 50 -14.74 0.54 -2.95
N PRO A 51 -13.47 0.81 -2.59
CA PRO A 51 -13.15 1.57 -1.37
C PRO A 51 -13.88 2.92 -1.26
N GLY A 52 -14.09 3.61 -2.39
CA GLY A 52 -14.81 4.87 -2.43
C GLY A 52 -16.29 4.73 -2.06
N ALA A 53 -16.97 3.72 -2.60
CA ALA A 53 -18.38 3.44 -2.32
C ALA A 53 -18.57 2.98 -0.86
N LEU A 54 -17.65 2.15 -0.34
CA LEU A 54 -17.68 1.69 1.04
C LEU A 54 -17.60 2.84 2.06
N ARG A 55 -16.86 3.89 1.72
CA ARG A 55 -16.73 5.06 2.58
C ARG A 55 -18.01 5.90 2.62
N ALA A 56 -18.77 5.91 1.53
CA ALA A 56 -20.05 6.62 1.45
C ALA A 56 -21.17 5.85 2.17
N ASP A 57 -21.24 4.53 1.95
CA ASP A 57 -22.31 3.65 2.44
C ASP A 57 -21.86 2.80 3.63
N PHE A 58 -21.05 3.39 4.52
CA PHE A 58 -20.50 2.66 5.66
C PHE A 58 -21.61 2.13 6.59
N ALA A 59 -21.61 0.82 6.81
CA ALA A 59 -22.50 0.13 7.74
C ALA A 59 -21.70 -0.78 8.68
N GLU A 60 -22.01 -0.73 9.97
CA GLU A 60 -21.36 -1.59 10.97
C GLU A 60 -21.73 -3.06 10.75
N GLY A 61 -20.74 -3.95 10.82
CA GLY A 61 -20.92 -5.41 10.68
C GLY A 61 -20.91 -5.94 9.24
N LEU A 62 -20.72 -5.10 8.23
CA LEU A 62 -20.63 -5.54 6.84
C LEU A 62 -19.29 -6.25 6.58
N GLN A 63 -19.34 -7.51 6.17
CA GLN A 63 -18.16 -8.20 5.66
C GLN A 63 -17.91 -7.80 4.21
N VAL A 64 -16.74 -7.22 3.94
CA VAL A 64 -16.39 -6.72 2.62
C VAL A 64 -15.03 -7.23 2.15
N LYS A 65 -14.92 -7.44 0.85
CA LYS A 65 -13.67 -7.73 0.16
C LYS A 65 -13.35 -6.55 -0.75
N VAL A 66 -12.18 -5.96 -0.56
CA VAL A 66 -11.70 -4.81 -1.33
C VAL A 66 -10.33 -5.12 -1.92
N ALA A 67 -10.03 -4.56 -3.07
CA ALA A 67 -8.70 -4.54 -3.68
C ALA A 67 -8.38 -3.12 -4.12
N GLY A 68 -7.12 -2.73 -4.00
CA GLY A 68 -6.69 -1.36 -4.26
C GLY A 68 -5.17 -1.24 -4.25
N ARG A 69 -4.68 -0.01 -4.35
CA ARG A 69 -3.24 0.28 -4.33
C ARG A 69 -2.85 0.69 -2.93
N ILE A 70 -1.96 -0.08 -2.30
CA ILE A 70 -1.39 0.29 -1.00
C ILE A 70 -0.61 1.60 -1.14
N THR A 71 -1.10 2.66 -0.50
CA THR A 71 -0.46 3.99 -0.47
C THR A 71 0.42 4.16 0.75
N ALA A 72 0.02 3.59 1.88
CA ALA A 72 0.81 3.54 3.10
C ALA A 72 0.65 2.19 3.81
N LEU A 73 1.74 1.73 4.40
CA LEU A 73 1.80 0.54 5.25
C LEU A 73 2.51 0.93 6.55
N ARG A 74 1.81 0.77 7.68
CA ARG A 74 2.34 1.02 9.02
C ARG A 74 2.33 -0.29 9.79
N ASP A 75 3.53 -0.82 10.02
CA ASP A 75 3.74 -2.00 10.85
C ASP A 75 3.87 -1.58 12.31
N MET A 76 2.98 -2.09 13.16
CA MET A 76 2.94 -1.87 14.60
C MET A 76 3.10 -3.22 15.35
N GLY A 77 3.94 -4.11 14.82
CA GLY A 77 4.32 -5.37 15.44
C GLY A 77 3.27 -6.45 15.27
N LYS A 78 2.28 -6.51 16.17
CA LYS A 78 1.17 -7.49 16.07
C LYS A 78 0.02 -6.99 15.19
N THR A 79 -0.01 -5.70 14.89
CA THR A 79 -1.06 -5.06 14.08
C THR A 79 -0.41 -4.35 12.92
N ASN A 80 -1.04 -4.46 11.75
CA ASN A 80 -0.63 -3.73 10.56
C ASN A 80 -1.79 -2.86 10.10
N PHE A 81 -1.50 -1.60 9.82
CA PHE A 81 -2.44 -0.67 9.22
C PHE A 81 -2.04 -0.42 7.78
N ILE A 82 -3.01 -0.56 6.88
CA ILE A 82 -2.81 -0.45 5.44
C ILE A 82 -3.82 0.56 4.93
N ASP A 83 -3.31 1.58 4.24
CA ASP A 83 -4.13 2.58 3.56
C ASP A 83 -4.23 2.18 2.08
N LEU A 84 -5.44 1.86 1.63
CA LEU A 84 -5.82 1.39 0.29
C LEU A 84 -6.43 2.49 -0.57
#